data_AF-A0A9W8P5L6-F1
#
_entry.id   AF-A0A9W8P5L6-F1
#
_cell.length_a   1.000
_cell.length_b   1.000
_cell.length_c   1.000
_cell.angle_alpha   90.00
_cell.angle_beta   90.00
_cell.angle_gamma   90.00
#
_symmetry.space_group_name_H-M   'P 1'
#
loop_
_entity.id
_entity.type
_entity.pdbx_description
1 polymer ?
#
loop_
_entity_poly.entity_id
_entity_poly.type
_entity_poly.pdbx_seq_one_letter_code
_entity_poly.pdbx_strand_id
1 'polypeptide(L)'
;MSQSNKLTPSYPSLERYRLDGMILDGFTFGIYTILTIYAVIAIMRGRGTHSKQGKVSKTQCYILLSYVVVTFLLGAVGFAANARYTEDIWINFRGQPGWSPEELITNEFFFGTAGLQSTGILAIMVWIMNALLLYRCVVTWNYARWVIFLMSTVYLAIVALSTSVMVFAQKQAIFTNLDLQLSFLTLSCTYNILYTALVAAKILSVQQRVKHTLSAEYAQIYTSVVTIIVESAFLYFIFDLLFLISFAIHSDTEYLILLENCLIQGIAQLLIIIRVAQGREHAQHATVSSDSSVAIKHSTLASTTTVDQGTPISMKSSIC
;
A
#
# COMPACT_ATOMS: atom_id res chain seq x y z
N MET A 1 -58.25 -9.71 22.66
CA MET A 1 -57.21 -8.82 22.08
C MET A 1 -55.85 -9.37 22.49
N SER A 2 -55.46 -10.52 21.95
CA SER A 2 -54.65 -10.69 20.73
C SER A 2 -53.26 -10.07 20.83
N GLN A 3 -52.31 -10.97 21.02
CA GLN A 3 -50.86 -10.88 20.79
C GLN A 3 -50.44 -9.85 19.74
N SER A 4 -49.58 -8.91 20.12
CA SER A 4 -48.61 -8.30 19.21
C SER A 4 -47.37 -7.78 19.93
N ASN A 5 -46.91 -8.46 20.99
CA ASN A 5 -45.53 -8.31 21.41
C ASN A 5 -44.69 -9.00 20.33
N LYS A 6 -44.19 -8.18 19.40
CA LYS A 6 -43.19 -8.57 18.42
C LYS A 6 -42.04 -9.24 19.18
N LEU A 7 -41.99 -10.57 19.14
CA LEU A 7 -40.72 -11.28 19.21
C LEU A 7 -39.94 -10.82 17.97
N THR A 8 -39.22 -9.71 18.07
CA THR A 8 -38.02 -9.54 17.26
C THR A 8 -37.06 -10.60 17.79
N PRO A 9 -36.69 -11.63 17.00
CA PRO A 9 -35.62 -12.52 17.40
C PRO A 9 -34.41 -11.62 17.65
N SER A 10 -33.86 -11.66 18.85
CA SER A 10 -32.59 -11.01 19.15
C SER A 10 -31.54 -11.83 18.41
N TYR A 11 -31.42 -11.62 17.09
CA TYR A 11 -30.33 -12.16 16.32
C TYR A 11 -29.05 -11.58 16.91
N PRO A 12 -28.02 -12.41 17.19
CA PRO A 12 -26.76 -11.89 17.68
C PRO A 12 -26.22 -10.88 16.66
N SER A 13 -26.09 -9.62 17.06
CA SER A 13 -25.55 -8.54 16.21
C SER A 13 -24.19 -8.94 15.64
N LEU A 14 -23.38 -9.61 16.47
CA LEU A 14 -22.09 -10.19 16.14
C LEU A 14 -22.09 -11.09 14.90
N GLU A 15 -23.03 -12.04 14.80
CA GLU A 15 -23.10 -12.98 13.67
C GLU A 15 -23.35 -12.24 12.34
N ARG A 16 -24.16 -11.18 12.39
CA ARG A 16 -24.45 -10.35 11.22
C ARG A 16 -23.22 -9.56 10.79
N TYR A 17 -22.54 -8.89 11.72
CA TYR A 17 -21.33 -8.13 11.41
C TYR A 17 -20.21 -9.00 10.84
N ARG A 18 -20.03 -10.23 11.36
CA ARG A 18 -19.05 -11.19 10.81
C ARG A 18 -19.39 -11.62 9.38
N LEU A 19 -20.67 -11.91 9.12
CA LEU A 19 -21.13 -12.32 7.79
C LEU A 19 -21.04 -11.18 6.77
N ASP A 20 -21.51 -9.98 7.15
CA ASP A 20 -21.44 -8.78 6.32
C ASP A 20 -19.98 -8.41 6.04
N GLY A 21 -19.10 -8.55 7.03
CA GLY A 21 -17.65 -8.38 6.88
C GLY A 21 -17.04 -9.33 5.85
N MET A 22 -17.44 -10.61 5.82
CA MET A 22 -16.95 -11.56 4.81
C MET A 22 -17.40 -11.21 3.38
N ILE A 23 -18.64 -10.70 3.23
CA ILE A 23 -19.15 -10.23 1.93
C ILE A 23 -18.32 -9.02 1.46
N LEU A 24 -18.08 -8.07 2.36
CA LEU A 24 -17.28 -6.87 2.07
C LEU A 24 -15.83 -7.22 1.74
N ASP A 25 -15.24 -8.17 2.47
CA ASP A 25 -13.89 -8.70 2.21
C ASP A 25 -13.76 -9.27 0.79
N GLY A 26 -14.82 -9.94 0.29
CA GLY A 26 -14.88 -10.42 -1.09
C GLY A 26 -14.82 -9.31 -2.14
N PHE A 27 -15.53 -8.20 -1.92
CA PHE A 27 -15.45 -7.03 -2.81
C PHE A 27 -14.06 -6.39 -2.77
N THR A 28 -13.51 -6.23 -1.56
CA THR A 28 -12.18 -5.65 -1.34
C THR A 28 -11.09 -6.52 -1.98
N PHE A 29 -11.19 -7.85 -1.89
CA PHE A 29 -10.29 -8.78 -2.56
C PHE A 29 -10.36 -8.66 -4.08
N GLY A 30 -11.56 -8.45 -4.64
CA GLY A 30 -11.75 -8.17 -6.06
C GLY A 30 -11.00 -6.90 -6.51
N ILE A 31 -11.15 -5.80 -5.78
CA ILE A 31 -10.44 -4.54 -6.04
C ILE A 31 -8.92 -4.75 -5.92
N TYR A 32 -8.48 -5.43 -4.86
CA TYR A 32 -7.07 -5.75 -4.62
C TYR A 32 -6.47 -6.58 -5.77
N THR A 33 -7.22 -7.54 -6.32
CA THR A 33 -6.81 -8.35 -7.48
C THR A 33 -6.61 -7.50 -8.73
N ILE A 34 -7.57 -6.63 -9.06
CA ILE A 34 -7.49 -5.74 -10.22
C ILE A 34 -6.27 -4.81 -10.09
N LEU A 35 -6.06 -4.22 -8.91
CA LEU A 35 -4.91 -3.36 -8.66
C LEU A 35 -3.59 -4.13 -8.71
N THR A 36 -3.56 -5.39 -8.29
CA THR A 36 -2.38 -6.25 -8.39
C THR A 36 -2.00 -6.44 -9.86
N ILE A 37 -2.98 -6.78 -10.71
CA ILE A 37 -2.75 -6.92 -12.16
C ILE A 37 -2.24 -5.61 -12.76
N TYR A 38 -2.87 -4.49 -12.42
CA TYR A 38 -2.46 -3.18 -12.90
C TYR A 38 -1.04 -2.80 -12.44
N ALA A 39 -0.68 -3.10 -11.19
CA ALA A 39 0.66 -2.88 -10.66
C ALA A 39 1.71 -3.73 -11.41
N VAL A 40 1.42 -4.99 -11.71
CA VAL A 40 2.29 -5.86 -12.51
C VAL A 40 2.50 -5.26 -13.91
N ILE A 41 1.42 -4.84 -14.58
CA ILE A 41 1.50 -4.22 -15.92
C ILE A 41 2.33 -2.94 -15.87
N ALA A 42 2.11 -2.05 -14.89
CA ALA A 42 2.84 -0.80 -14.73
C ALA A 42 4.34 -1.04 -14.49
N ILE A 43 4.70 -2.04 -13.66
CA ILE A 43 6.11 -2.42 -13.43
C ILE A 43 6.74 -2.99 -14.70
N MET A 44 6.00 -3.80 -15.47
CA MET A 44 6.49 -4.40 -16.71
C MET A 44 6.67 -3.37 -17.82
N ARG A 45 5.76 -2.40 -17.97
CA ARG A 45 5.87 -1.32 -18.96
C ARG A 45 7.10 -0.43 -18.72
N GLY A 46 7.41 -0.15 -17.45
CA GLY A 46 8.64 0.54 -17.06
C GLY A 46 9.95 -0.18 -17.46
N ARG A 47 9.91 -1.44 -17.92
CA ARG A 47 11.09 -2.16 -18.45
C ARG A 47 11.41 -1.84 -19.91
N GLY A 48 10.42 -1.40 -20.70
CA GLY A 48 10.55 -1.30 -22.16
C GLY A 48 11.30 -0.06 -22.66
N THR A 49 11.43 0.97 -21.82
CA THR A 49 11.89 2.29 -22.27
C THR A 49 13.39 2.48 -22.02
N HIS A 50 14.15 2.46 -23.12
CA HIS A 50 15.60 2.35 -23.16
C HIS A 50 16.35 3.68 -22.94
N SER A 51 16.10 4.42 -21.85
CA SER A 51 16.77 5.72 -21.61
C SER A 51 17.71 5.76 -20.39
N LYS A 52 18.81 6.51 -20.54
CA LYS A 52 20.06 6.46 -19.75
C LYS A 52 20.03 7.19 -18.39
N GLN A 53 18.95 7.87 -17.99
CA GLN A 53 18.99 8.85 -16.89
C GLN A 53 18.23 8.50 -15.60
N GLY A 54 17.72 7.27 -15.46
CA GLY A 54 17.03 6.86 -14.22
C GLY A 54 16.78 5.36 -14.15
N LYS A 55 17.81 4.56 -14.41
CA LYS A 55 17.69 3.09 -14.38
C LYS A 55 17.32 2.62 -12.97
N VAL A 56 16.06 2.23 -12.79
CA VAL A 56 15.72 1.20 -11.81
C VAL A 56 16.50 -0.03 -12.23
N SER A 57 17.39 -0.51 -11.38
CA SER A 57 18.17 -1.70 -11.70
C SER A 57 17.20 -2.84 -12.05
N LYS A 58 17.54 -3.68 -13.03
CA LYS A 58 16.74 -4.88 -13.37
C LYS A 58 16.38 -5.66 -12.10
N THR A 59 17.32 -5.72 -11.16
CA THR A 59 17.16 -6.31 -9.83
C THR A 59 16.04 -5.67 -9.01
N GLN A 60 15.94 -4.33 -8.97
CA GLN A 60 14.90 -3.63 -8.21
C GLN A 60 13.48 -3.87 -8.79
N CYS A 61 13.35 -3.98 -10.12
CA CYS A 61 12.09 -4.37 -10.74
C CYS A 61 11.69 -5.80 -10.37
N TYR A 62 12.62 -6.75 -10.41
CA TYR A 62 12.33 -8.13 -10.00
C TYR A 62 11.97 -8.23 -8.52
N ILE A 63 12.64 -7.49 -7.64
CA ILE A 63 12.32 -7.42 -6.21
C ILE A 63 10.90 -6.86 -6.00
N LEU A 64 10.54 -5.80 -6.72
CA LEU A 64 9.21 -5.20 -6.60
C LEU A 64 8.11 -6.11 -7.16
N LEU A 65 8.39 -6.81 -8.26
CA LEU A 65 7.48 -7.79 -8.84
C LEU A 65 7.29 -8.98 -7.89
N SER A 66 8.38 -9.53 -7.35
CA SER A 66 8.31 -10.62 -6.38
C SER A 66 7.53 -10.19 -5.14
N TYR A 67 7.72 -8.96 -4.68
CA TYR A 67 6.95 -8.40 -3.57
C TYR A 67 5.44 -8.41 -3.88
N VAL A 68 5.02 -7.86 -5.03
CA VAL A 68 3.60 -7.78 -5.40
C VAL A 68 2.98 -9.18 -5.50
N VAL A 69 3.68 -10.12 -6.12
CA VAL A 69 3.21 -11.50 -6.28
C VAL A 69 3.11 -12.20 -4.91
N VAL A 70 4.12 -12.07 -4.06
CA VAL A 70 4.12 -12.68 -2.73
C VAL A 70 2.98 -12.13 -1.87
N THR A 71 2.81 -10.81 -1.81
CA THR A 71 1.70 -10.21 -1.04
C THR A 71 0.34 -10.62 -1.59
N PHE A 72 0.20 -10.76 -2.91
CA PHE A 72 -1.04 -11.22 -3.52
C PHE A 72 -1.37 -12.67 -3.16
N LEU A 73 -0.37 -13.57 -3.23
CA LEU A 73 -0.55 -14.97 -2.85
C LEU A 73 -0.91 -15.10 -1.36
N LEU A 74 -0.25 -14.35 -0.48
CA LEU A 74 -0.58 -14.36 0.94
C LEU A 74 -2.01 -13.84 1.18
N GLY A 75 -2.40 -12.75 0.52
CA GLY A 75 -3.76 -12.21 0.60
C GLY A 75 -4.81 -13.19 0.09
N ALA A 76 -4.55 -13.88 -1.02
CA ALA A 76 -5.46 -14.88 -1.60
C ALA A 76 -5.63 -16.10 -0.68
N VAL A 77 -4.55 -16.59 -0.07
CA VAL A 77 -4.62 -17.70 0.89
C VAL A 77 -5.32 -17.27 2.18
N GLY A 78 -5.04 -16.06 2.68
CA GLY A 78 -5.73 -15.49 3.85
C GLY A 78 -7.24 -15.34 3.62
N PHE A 79 -7.64 -14.81 2.47
CA PHE A 79 -9.05 -14.73 2.05
C PHE A 79 -9.71 -16.10 1.94
N ALA A 80 -9.05 -17.07 1.28
CA ALA A 80 -9.58 -18.43 1.16
C ALA A 80 -9.73 -19.12 2.52
N ALA A 81 -8.79 -18.89 3.44
CA ALA A 81 -8.86 -19.42 4.80
C ALA A 81 -10.00 -18.78 5.61
N ASN A 82 -10.22 -17.45 5.48
CA ASN A 82 -11.37 -16.77 6.08
C ASN A 82 -12.71 -17.25 5.50
N ALA A 83 -12.78 -17.50 4.19
CA ALA A 83 -13.95 -18.07 3.55
C ALA A 83 -14.25 -19.49 4.07
N ARG A 84 -13.21 -20.33 4.21
CA ARG A 84 -13.34 -21.69 4.76
C ARG A 84 -13.76 -21.65 6.23
N TYR A 85 -13.22 -20.71 7.02
CA TYR A 85 -13.60 -20.53 8.42
C TYR A 85 -15.05 -20.07 8.56
N THR A 86 -15.51 -19.18 7.68
CA THR A 86 -16.93 -18.80 7.58
C THR A 86 -17.78 -20.06 7.30
N GLU A 87 -17.43 -20.85 6.29
CA GLU A 87 -18.15 -22.09 6.01
C GLU A 87 -18.20 -23.05 7.22
N ASP A 88 -17.11 -23.14 7.98
CA ASP A 88 -17.06 -23.96 9.18
C ASP A 88 -18.06 -23.48 10.26
N ILE A 89 -18.15 -22.17 10.50
CA ILE A 89 -19.09 -21.57 11.45
C ILE A 89 -20.55 -21.87 11.08
N TRP A 90 -20.93 -21.64 9.82
CA TRP A 90 -22.34 -21.68 9.40
C TRP A 90 -22.82 -23.04 8.88
N ILE A 91 -21.90 -23.91 8.43
CA ILE A 91 -22.25 -25.22 7.85
C ILE A 91 -21.77 -26.37 8.74
N ASN A 92 -20.47 -26.48 9.00
CA ASN A 92 -19.89 -27.69 9.58
C ASN A 92 -20.14 -27.83 11.09
N PHE A 93 -20.13 -26.73 11.83
CA PHE A 93 -20.38 -26.72 13.27
C PHE A 93 -21.83 -26.43 13.66
N ARG A 94 -22.71 -26.28 12.68
CA ARG A 94 -24.12 -25.93 12.91
C ARG A 94 -24.84 -27.00 13.72
N GLY A 95 -25.28 -26.63 14.93
CA GLY A 95 -26.12 -27.47 15.80
C GLY A 95 -25.34 -28.47 16.67
N GLN A 96 -24.01 -28.37 16.74
CA GLN A 96 -23.22 -29.18 17.67
C GLN A 96 -23.24 -28.59 19.10
N PRO A 97 -23.34 -29.42 20.16
CA PRO A 97 -23.37 -28.94 21.53
C PRO A 97 -22.03 -28.32 21.94
N GLY A 98 -22.05 -27.06 22.38
CA GLY A 98 -20.85 -26.27 22.73
C GLY A 98 -20.17 -25.54 21.56
N TRP A 99 -20.83 -25.51 20.39
CA TRP A 99 -20.34 -24.85 19.18
C TRP A 99 -21.37 -23.84 18.67
N SER A 100 -21.72 -22.86 19.51
CA SER A 100 -22.57 -21.75 19.06
C SER A 100 -21.76 -20.81 18.14
N PRO A 101 -22.36 -20.21 17.10
CA PRO A 101 -21.63 -19.29 16.22
C PRO A 101 -20.98 -18.13 16.99
N GLU A 102 -21.62 -17.66 18.06
CA GLU A 102 -21.06 -16.65 18.98
C GLU A 102 -19.76 -17.12 19.66
N GLU A 103 -19.71 -18.35 20.17
CA GLU A 103 -18.48 -18.92 20.76
C GLU A 103 -17.37 -19.10 19.73
N LEU A 104 -17.70 -19.47 18.48
CA LEU A 104 -16.70 -19.62 17.41
C LEU A 104 -16.18 -18.27 16.91
N ILE A 105 -17.00 -17.22 16.88
CA ILE A 105 -16.57 -15.88 16.46
C ILE A 105 -15.72 -15.24 17.57
N THR A 106 -16.17 -15.31 18.82
CA THR A 106 -15.44 -14.73 19.96
C THR A 106 -14.13 -15.46 20.26
N ASN A 107 -14.09 -16.79 20.03
CA ASN A 107 -12.89 -17.61 20.23
C ASN A 107 -12.29 -18.08 18.89
N GLU A 108 -12.35 -17.23 17.86
CA GLU A 108 -11.87 -17.54 16.50
C GLU A 108 -10.42 -18.03 16.47
N PHE A 109 -9.58 -17.52 17.36
CA PHE A 109 -8.18 -17.93 17.46
C PHE A 109 -7.95 -19.27 18.18
N PHE A 110 -8.93 -19.79 18.92
CA PHE A 110 -8.78 -20.98 19.77
C PHE A 110 -9.35 -22.25 19.13
N PHE A 111 -10.56 -22.19 18.55
CA PHE A 111 -11.24 -23.39 18.03
C PHE A 111 -10.99 -23.64 16.53
N GLY A 112 -10.69 -22.59 15.76
CA GLY A 112 -10.49 -22.70 14.32
C GLY A 112 -9.03 -22.95 13.96
N THR A 113 -8.65 -24.19 13.66
CA THR A 113 -7.35 -24.46 13.00
C THR A 113 -7.19 -23.63 11.72
N ALA A 114 -8.30 -23.38 11.00
CA ALA A 114 -8.36 -22.50 9.85
C ALA A 114 -8.28 -20.99 10.20
N GLY A 115 -8.87 -20.53 11.31
CA GLY A 115 -8.84 -19.13 11.76
C GLY A 115 -7.46 -18.69 12.27
N LEU A 116 -6.76 -19.59 12.96
CA LEU A 116 -5.36 -19.34 13.34
C LEU A 116 -4.43 -19.33 12.10
N GLN A 117 -4.70 -20.21 11.14
CA GLN A 117 -3.97 -20.25 9.86
C GLN A 117 -4.22 -18.97 9.04
N SER A 118 -5.46 -18.49 8.94
CA SER A 118 -5.77 -17.25 8.22
C SER A 118 -5.09 -16.04 8.88
N THR A 119 -5.23 -15.92 10.20
CA THR A 119 -4.61 -14.83 10.98
C THR A 119 -3.10 -14.81 10.82
N GLY A 120 -2.44 -15.97 10.88
CA GLY A 120 -0.99 -16.03 10.75
C GLY A 120 -0.48 -15.65 9.37
N ILE A 121 -1.16 -16.10 8.31
CA ILE A 121 -0.78 -15.76 6.94
C ILE A 121 -0.99 -14.26 6.68
N LEU A 122 -2.09 -13.70 7.16
CA LEU A 122 -2.37 -12.26 7.06
C LEU A 122 -1.40 -11.43 7.92
N ALA A 123 -0.99 -11.91 9.11
CA ALA A 123 0.02 -11.25 9.92
C ALA A 123 1.38 -11.18 9.18
N ILE A 124 1.80 -12.28 8.54
CA ILE A 124 3.02 -12.31 7.73
C ILE A 124 2.90 -11.31 6.55
N MET A 125 1.73 -11.23 5.92
CA MET A 125 1.47 -10.26 4.85
C MET A 125 1.68 -8.83 5.36
N VAL A 126 1.08 -8.48 6.49
CA VAL A 126 1.22 -7.17 7.14
C VAL A 126 2.69 -6.89 7.51
N TRP A 127 3.43 -7.87 8.01
CA TRP A 127 4.86 -7.71 8.35
C TRP A 127 5.71 -7.39 7.12
N ILE A 128 5.45 -8.07 5.99
CA ILE A 128 6.12 -7.81 4.71
C ILE A 128 5.77 -6.42 4.20
N MET A 129 4.52 -6.01 4.35
CA MET A 129 4.06 -4.69 3.92
C MET A 129 4.70 -3.59 4.76
N ASN A 130 4.68 -3.70 6.09
CA ASN A 130 5.34 -2.77 7.00
C ASN A 130 6.85 -2.68 6.73
N ALA A 131 7.52 -3.81 6.41
CA ALA A 131 8.92 -3.79 6.01
C ALA A 131 9.16 -2.95 4.74
N LEU A 132 8.23 -2.98 3.77
CA LEU A 132 8.32 -2.12 2.59
C LEU A 132 8.11 -0.63 2.93
N LEU A 133 7.19 -0.29 3.84
CA LEU A 133 7.04 1.10 4.35
C LEU A 133 8.35 1.57 4.99
N LEU A 134 8.93 0.74 5.88
CA LEU A 134 10.22 1.01 6.51
C LEU A 134 11.30 1.31 5.48
N TYR A 135 11.50 0.42 4.51
CA TYR A 135 12.48 0.58 3.45
C TYR A 135 12.27 1.89 2.67
N ARG A 136 11.02 2.19 2.29
CA ARG A 136 10.68 3.43 1.58
C ARG A 136 10.98 4.68 2.40
N CYS A 137 10.67 4.65 3.69
CA CYS A 137 10.94 5.78 4.59
C CYS A 137 12.45 6.04 4.70
N VAL A 138 13.24 4.98 4.89
CA VAL A 138 14.71 5.06 5.00
C VAL A 138 15.34 5.60 3.72
N VAL A 139 14.91 5.11 2.55
CA VAL A 139 15.40 5.60 1.26
C VAL A 139 15.00 7.06 1.04
N THR A 140 13.77 7.44 1.40
CA THR A 140 13.27 8.83 1.26
C THR A 140 14.08 9.82 2.11
N TRP A 141 14.54 9.39 3.29
CA TRP A 141 15.38 10.19 4.18
C TRP A 141 16.89 10.06 3.90
N ASN A 142 17.28 9.43 2.80
CA ASN A 142 18.68 9.20 2.41
C ASN A 142 19.50 8.55 3.54
N TYR A 143 18.96 7.48 4.15
CA TYR A 143 19.61 6.69 5.19
C TYR A 143 19.97 7.48 6.47
N ALA A 144 19.16 8.48 6.84
CA ALA A 144 19.33 9.18 8.11
C ALA A 144 19.21 8.21 9.32
N ARG A 145 20.28 8.11 10.11
CA ARG A 145 20.39 7.13 11.22
C ARG A 145 19.26 7.24 12.23
N TRP A 146 18.79 8.45 12.55
CA TRP A 146 17.70 8.66 13.50
C TRP A 146 16.37 8.07 13.01
N VAL A 147 16.05 8.23 11.71
CA VAL A 147 14.84 7.65 11.10
C VAL A 147 14.93 6.13 11.05
N ILE A 148 16.10 5.58 10.71
CA ILE A 148 16.32 4.13 10.71
C ILE A 148 16.09 3.56 12.11
N PHE A 149 16.70 4.15 13.13
CA PHE A 149 16.59 3.68 14.51
C PHE A 149 15.13 3.73 15.00
N LEU A 150 14.48 4.87 14.81
CA LEU A 150 13.09 5.10 15.23
C LEU A 150 12.13 4.12 14.54
N MET A 151 12.14 4.05 13.21
CA MET A 151 11.22 3.20 12.47
C MET A 151 11.49 1.70 12.64
N SER A 152 12.76 1.31 12.75
CA SER A 152 13.10 -0.11 12.98
C SER A 152 12.69 -0.54 14.38
N THR A 153 12.86 0.31 15.39
CA THR A 153 12.46 -0.01 16.78
C THR A 153 10.95 -0.24 16.87
N VAL A 154 10.14 0.65 16.28
CA VAL A 154 8.68 0.49 16.25
C VAL A 154 8.28 -0.76 15.44
N TYR A 155 8.92 -1.02 14.30
CA TYR A 155 8.66 -2.21 13.50
C TYR A 155 8.96 -3.51 14.27
N LEU A 156 10.10 -3.61 14.94
CA LEU A 156 10.44 -4.77 15.77
C LEU A 156 9.45 -4.97 16.91
N ALA A 157 9.00 -3.88 17.54
CA ALA A 157 7.98 -3.94 18.59
C ALA A 157 6.63 -4.45 18.05
N ILE A 158 6.22 -4.06 16.84
CA ILE A 158 5.03 -4.60 16.17
C ILE A 158 5.15 -6.10 15.95
N VAL A 159 6.29 -6.57 15.41
CA VAL A 159 6.52 -8.01 15.16
C VAL A 159 6.52 -8.80 16.47
N ALA A 160 7.16 -8.27 17.52
CA ALA A 160 7.19 -8.90 18.84
C ALA A 160 5.81 -9.00 19.47
N LEU A 161 5.02 -7.92 19.46
CA LEU A 161 3.66 -7.92 19.98
C LEU A 161 2.74 -8.82 19.15
N SER A 162 2.81 -8.75 17.82
CA SER A 162 2.02 -9.60 16.91
C SER A 162 2.29 -11.09 17.16
N THR A 163 3.57 -11.47 17.27
CA THR A 163 3.96 -12.86 17.60
C THR A 163 3.46 -13.26 18.99
N SER A 164 3.52 -12.34 19.95
CA SER A 164 3.01 -12.59 21.31
C SER A 164 1.51 -12.84 21.30
N VAL A 165 0.71 -12.01 20.62
CA VAL A 165 -0.74 -12.20 20.46
C VAL A 165 -1.02 -13.61 19.92
N MET A 166 -0.32 -14.01 18.86
CA MET A 166 -0.51 -15.32 18.23
C MET A 166 -0.16 -16.49 19.15
N VAL A 167 0.94 -16.40 19.90
CA VAL A 167 1.37 -17.46 20.84
C VAL A 167 0.43 -17.55 22.05
N PHE A 168 -0.03 -16.42 22.58
CA PHE A 168 -0.97 -16.41 23.70
C PHE A 168 -2.35 -16.91 23.30
N ALA A 169 -2.79 -16.59 22.08
CA ALA A 169 -4.04 -17.10 21.53
C ALA A 169 -4.09 -18.64 21.47
N GLN A 170 -2.95 -19.32 21.34
CA GLN A 170 -2.87 -20.78 21.34
C GLN A 170 -2.90 -21.44 22.73
N LYS A 171 -2.55 -20.71 23.81
CA LYS A 171 -2.18 -21.32 25.11
C LYS A 171 -3.22 -21.21 26.23
N GLN A 172 -4.46 -20.82 25.93
CA GLN A 172 -5.60 -20.95 26.86
C GLN A 172 -5.52 -20.12 28.16
N ALA A 173 -4.72 -19.04 28.22
CA ALA A 173 -4.74 -18.16 29.38
C ALA A 173 -5.90 -17.17 29.27
N ILE A 174 -6.79 -17.23 30.27
CA ILE A 174 -8.06 -16.56 30.58
C ILE A 174 -8.05 -15.01 30.53
N PHE A 175 -7.06 -14.42 29.87
CA PHE A 175 -7.10 -13.05 29.41
C PHE A 175 -6.48 -13.06 28.01
N THR A 176 -7.34 -13.02 26.98
CA THR A 176 -7.11 -12.02 25.92
C THR A 176 -6.80 -10.75 26.70
N ASN A 177 -5.52 -10.44 26.89
CA ASN A 177 -5.13 -9.16 27.45
C ASN A 177 -5.58 -8.21 26.36
N LEU A 178 -6.81 -7.71 26.46
CA LEU A 178 -7.35 -6.67 25.61
C LEU A 178 -6.31 -5.55 25.54
N ASP A 179 -5.60 -5.32 26.63
CA ASP A 179 -4.42 -4.47 26.73
C ASP A 179 -3.28 -4.81 25.74
N LEU A 180 -2.95 -6.09 25.54
CA LEU A 180 -1.89 -6.52 24.62
C LEU A 180 -2.34 -6.36 23.15
N GLN A 181 -3.57 -6.77 22.83
CA GLN A 181 -4.13 -6.58 21.49
C GLN A 181 -4.31 -5.08 21.18
N LEU A 182 -4.86 -4.31 22.12
CA LEU A 182 -5.00 -2.86 22.02
C LEU A 182 -3.64 -2.18 21.88
N SER A 183 -2.61 -2.64 22.61
CA SER A 183 -1.24 -2.14 22.47
C SER A 183 -0.68 -2.40 21.08
N PHE A 184 -0.89 -3.61 20.55
CA PHE A 184 -0.51 -3.95 19.17
C PHE A 184 -1.22 -3.05 18.15
N LEU A 185 -2.54 -2.89 18.26
CA LEU A 185 -3.34 -2.06 17.36
C LEU A 185 -2.94 -0.59 17.42
N THR A 186 -2.74 -0.06 18.63
CA THR A 186 -2.28 1.32 18.85
C THR A 186 -0.90 1.53 18.26
N LEU A 187 0.01 0.57 18.42
CA LEU A 187 1.36 0.65 17.88
C LEU A 187 1.36 0.57 16.34
N SER A 188 0.52 -0.28 15.76
CA SER A 188 0.31 -0.38 14.31
C SER A 188 -0.20 0.95 13.74
N CYS A 189 -1.24 1.52 14.35
CA CYS A 189 -1.78 2.82 13.98
C CYS A 189 -0.73 3.94 14.10
N THR A 190 0.01 3.96 15.22
CA THR A 190 1.11 4.91 15.42
C THR A 190 2.18 4.78 14.34
N TYR A 191 2.53 3.56 13.92
CA TYR A 191 3.51 3.33 12.87
C TYR A 191 3.08 3.90 11.51
N ASN A 192 1.81 3.73 11.14
CA ASN A 192 1.22 4.29 9.92
C ASN A 192 1.19 5.82 9.94
N ILE A 193 0.82 6.42 11.08
CA ILE A 193 0.89 7.90 11.28
C ILE A 193 2.32 8.37 11.14
N LEU A 194 3.25 7.72 11.84
CA LEU A 194 4.66 8.09 11.87
C LEU A 194 5.28 8.04 10.48
N TYR A 195 4.93 7.03 9.68
CA TYR A 195 5.38 6.90 8.29
C TYR A 195 4.86 8.06 7.45
N THR A 196 3.56 8.32 7.52
CA THR A 196 2.90 9.39 6.76
C THR A 196 3.49 10.76 7.13
N ALA A 197 3.67 11.02 8.43
CA ALA A 197 4.26 12.26 8.94
C ALA A 197 5.72 12.45 8.47
N LEU A 198 6.56 11.41 8.54
CA LEU A 198 7.96 11.49 8.10
C LEU A 198 8.07 11.70 6.58
N VAL A 199 7.21 11.04 5.80
CA VAL A 199 7.17 11.19 4.35
C VAL A 199 6.71 12.62 4.01
N ALA A 200 5.61 13.09 4.60
CA ALA A 200 5.10 14.46 4.41
C ALA A 200 6.12 15.54 4.84
N ALA A 201 6.79 15.36 5.98
CA ALA A 201 7.79 16.31 6.46
C ALA A 201 9.00 16.41 5.52
N LYS A 202 9.49 15.28 5.00
CA LYS A 202 10.60 15.26 4.04
C LYS A 202 10.22 15.97 2.75
N ILE A 203 9.01 15.72 2.27
CA ILE A 203 8.43 16.36 1.10
C ILE A 203 8.42 17.88 1.26
N LEU A 204 7.85 18.39 2.36
CA LEU A 204 7.77 19.83 2.61
C LEU A 204 9.16 20.45 2.69
N SER A 205 10.11 19.75 3.31
CA SER A 205 11.51 20.17 3.39
C SER A 205 12.17 20.27 2.01
N VAL A 206 11.91 19.30 1.11
CA VAL A 206 12.43 19.33 -0.27
C VAL A 206 11.77 20.45 -1.06
N GLN A 207 10.46 20.65 -0.93
CA GLN A 207 9.76 21.75 -1.60
C GLN A 207 10.31 23.12 -1.20
N GLN A 208 10.54 23.34 0.11
CA GLN A 208 11.12 24.59 0.59
C GLN A 208 12.52 24.85 -0.01
N ARG A 209 13.34 23.80 -0.19
CA ARG A 209 14.67 23.91 -0.82
C ARG A 209 14.60 24.13 -2.34
N VAL A 210 13.67 23.45 -3.01
CA VAL A 210 13.50 23.51 -4.48
C VAL A 210 12.90 24.85 -4.91
N LYS A 211 11.96 25.43 -4.14
CA LYS A 211 11.43 26.80 -4.36
C LYS A 211 12.54 27.85 -4.44
N HIS A 212 13.68 27.61 -3.79
CA HIS A 212 14.83 28.50 -3.79
C HIS A 212 15.79 28.31 -4.98
N THR A 213 15.65 27.24 -5.78
CA THR A 213 16.71 26.81 -6.71
C THR A 213 16.28 26.36 -8.11
N LEU A 214 15.03 25.96 -8.38
CA LEU A 214 14.62 25.39 -9.68
C LEU A 214 13.35 26.03 -10.28
N SER A 215 13.29 26.06 -11.63
CA SER A 215 12.13 26.57 -12.41
C SER A 215 10.85 25.76 -12.13
N ALA A 216 9.70 26.44 -12.15
CA ALA A 216 8.40 25.98 -11.62
C ALA A 216 7.86 24.65 -12.19
N GLU A 217 8.32 24.23 -13.37
CA GLU A 217 7.80 23.08 -14.13
C GLU A 217 8.19 21.72 -13.50
N TYR A 218 9.45 21.55 -13.08
CA TYR A 218 9.89 20.31 -12.40
C TYR A 218 9.33 20.19 -10.97
N ALA A 219 9.03 21.31 -10.33
CA ALA A 219 8.41 21.33 -9.01
C ALA A 219 6.97 20.80 -9.03
N GLN A 220 6.22 21.03 -10.13
CA GLN A 220 4.83 20.56 -10.26
C GLN A 220 4.72 19.03 -10.38
N ILE A 221 5.59 18.39 -11.18
CA ILE A 221 5.57 16.93 -11.35
C ILE A 221 5.88 16.21 -10.02
N TYR A 222 6.90 16.68 -9.28
CA TYR A 222 7.20 16.15 -7.95
C TYR A 222 6.06 16.36 -6.97
N THR A 223 5.36 17.50 -7.03
CA THR A 223 4.22 17.79 -6.15
C THR A 223 3.04 16.86 -6.40
N SER A 224 2.72 16.55 -7.66
CA SER A 224 1.60 15.65 -8.00
C SER A 224 1.80 14.22 -7.47
N VAL A 225 2.97 13.62 -7.72
CA VAL A 225 3.28 12.25 -7.25
C VAL A 225 3.22 12.16 -5.73
N VAL A 226 3.72 13.19 -5.07
CA VAL A 226 3.80 13.32 -3.62
C VAL A 226 2.44 13.46 -2.96
N THR A 227 1.59 14.36 -3.47
CA THR A 227 0.24 14.58 -2.94
C THR A 227 -0.57 13.29 -2.97
N ILE A 228 -0.43 12.52 -4.04
CA ILE A 228 -1.15 11.25 -4.23
C ILE A 228 -0.65 10.15 -3.27
N ILE A 229 0.65 10.12 -2.95
CA ILE A 229 1.20 9.19 -1.95
C ILE A 229 0.63 9.50 -0.57
N VAL A 230 0.56 10.79 -0.22
CA VAL A 230 -0.02 11.25 1.05
C VAL A 230 -1.51 10.92 1.10
N GLU A 231 -2.24 11.17 0.03
CA GLU A 231 -3.67 10.87 -0.09
C GLU A 231 -3.95 9.36 0.07
N SER A 232 -3.15 8.50 -0.59
CA SER A 232 -3.30 7.05 -0.50
C SER A 232 -2.96 6.50 0.89
N ALA A 233 -1.95 7.06 1.56
CA ALA A 233 -1.58 6.68 2.92
C ALA A 233 -2.60 7.17 3.95
N PHE A 234 -3.17 8.35 3.74
CA PHE A 234 -4.19 8.94 4.61
C PHE A 234 -5.51 8.16 4.58
N LEU A 235 -5.91 7.65 3.41
CA LEU A 235 -7.09 6.79 3.30
C LEU A 235 -6.98 5.57 4.20
N TYR A 236 -5.88 4.83 4.13
CA TYR A 236 -5.67 3.66 4.99
C TYR A 236 -5.64 4.03 6.48
N PHE A 237 -5.02 5.16 6.83
CA PHE A 237 -4.99 5.65 8.22
C PHE A 237 -6.39 5.86 8.81
N ILE A 238 -7.34 6.39 8.04
CA ILE A 238 -8.73 6.57 8.52
C ILE A 238 -9.36 5.23 8.87
N PHE A 239 -9.20 4.22 8.02
CA PHE A 239 -9.74 2.87 8.28
C PHE A 239 -9.09 2.23 9.52
N ASP A 240 -7.76 2.33 9.64
CA ASP A 240 -7.03 1.80 10.79
C ASP A 240 -7.44 2.49 12.11
N LEU A 241 -7.73 3.80 12.07
CA LEU A 241 -8.25 4.54 13.22
C LEU A 241 -9.68 4.15 13.58
N LEU A 242 -10.57 3.96 12.59
CA LEU A 242 -11.93 3.48 12.81
C LEU A 242 -11.94 2.09 13.44
N PHE A 243 -11.02 1.22 12.99
CA PHE A 243 -10.83 -0.10 13.58
C PHE A 243 -10.37 0.00 15.03
N LEU A 244 -9.35 0.81 15.32
CA LEU A 244 -8.84 1.03 16.68
C LEU A 244 -9.93 1.54 17.64
N ILE A 245 -10.74 2.52 17.20
CA ILE A 245 -11.83 3.08 18.00
C ILE A 245 -12.92 2.02 18.24
N SER A 246 -13.30 1.26 17.21
CA SER A 246 -14.32 0.21 17.32
C SER A 246 -13.88 -0.87 18.30
N PHE A 247 -12.60 -1.27 18.24
CA PHE A 247 -12.00 -2.22 19.16
C PHE A 247 -11.94 -1.69 20.61
N ALA A 248 -11.57 -0.42 20.79
CA ALA A 248 -11.47 0.20 22.11
C ALA A 248 -12.84 0.35 22.82
N ILE A 249 -13.93 0.46 22.05
CA ILE A 249 -15.31 0.57 22.57
C ILE A 249 -15.96 -0.83 22.73
N HIS A 250 -15.28 -1.91 22.32
CA HIS A 250 -15.84 -3.27 22.28
C HIS A 250 -17.14 -3.36 21.48
N SER A 251 -17.18 -2.69 20.33
CA SER A 251 -18.32 -2.77 19.42
C SER A 251 -18.18 -3.96 18.47
N ASP A 252 -19.26 -4.70 18.23
CA ASP A 252 -19.33 -5.77 17.22
C ASP A 252 -18.89 -5.34 15.81
N THR A 253 -18.86 -4.03 15.54
CA THR A 253 -18.32 -3.43 14.31
C THR A 253 -16.85 -3.80 14.08
N GLU A 254 -16.09 -4.15 15.13
CA GLU A 254 -14.69 -4.59 15.00
C GLU A 254 -14.54 -5.81 14.08
N TYR A 255 -15.49 -6.76 14.12
CA TYR A 255 -15.45 -7.98 13.32
C TYR A 255 -15.75 -7.73 11.84
N LEU A 256 -16.44 -6.62 11.53
CA LEU A 256 -16.66 -6.17 10.17
C LEU A 256 -15.38 -5.59 9.58
N ILE A 257 -14.70 -4.72 10.33
CA ILE A 257 -13.52 -3.98 9.86
C ILE A 257 -12.24 -4.85 9.91
N LEU A 258 -12.16 -5.81 10.84
CA LEU A 258 -10.99 -6.68 11.02
C LEU A 258 -10.61 -7.43 9.74
N LEU A 259 -11.61 -7.97 9.04
CA LEU A 259 -11.37 -8.80 7.85
C LEU A 259 -10.76 -8.01 6.70
N GLU A 260 -11.33 -6.85 6.45
CA GLU A 260 -10.94 -6.00 5.33
C GLU A 260 -9.64 -5.22 5.56
N ASN A 261 -9.24 -4.98 6.82
CA ASN A 261 -8.13 -4.08 7.16
C ASN A 261 -6.81 -4.46 6.46
N CYS A 262 -6.50 -5.76 6.38
CA CYS A 262 -5.29 -6.26 5.71
C CYS A 262 -5.31 -5.98 4.20
N LEU A 263 -6.45 -6.16 3.54
CA LEU A 263 -6.60 -5.91 2.11
C LEU A 263 -6.63 -4.42 1.79
N ILE A 264 -7.24 -3.59 2.63
CA ILE A 264 -7.22 -2.12 2.49
C ILE A 264 -5.78 -1.60 2.58
N GLN A 265 -4.99 -2.10 3.54
CA GLN A 265 -3.56 -1.80 3.59
C GLN A 265 -2.88 -2.24 2.29
N GLY A 266 -3.24 -3.41 1.75
CA GLY A 266 -2.74 -3.96 0.49
C GLY A 266 -2.99 -3.03 -0.69
N ILE A 267 -4.22 -2.56 -0.80
CA ILE A 267 -4.69 -1.62 -1.81
C ILE A 267 -3.89 -0.31 -1.74
N ALA A 268 -3.76 0.28 -0.55
CA ALA A 268 -3.00 1.52 -0.36
C ALA A 268 -1.54 1.35 -0.82
N GLN A 269 -0.92 0.20 -0.48
CA GLN A 269 0.44 -0.12 -0.86
C GLN A 269 0.61 -0.23 -2.39
N LEU A 270 -0.33 -0.90 -3.07
CA LEU A 270 -0.34 -1.06 -4.52
C LEU A 270 -0.56 0.28 -5.23
N LEU A 271 -1.46 1.13 -4.73
CA LEU A 271 -1.69 2.48 -5.28
C LEU A 271 -0.38 3.29 -5.26
N ILE A 272 0.37 3.25 -4.15
CA ILE A 272 1.67 3.92 -4.07
C ILE A 272 2.66 3.34 -5.10
N ILE A 273 2.72 2.00 -5.27
CA ILE A 273 3.60 1.35 -6.26
C ILE A 273 3.25 1.82 -7.69
N ILE A 274 1.97 1.75 -8.05
CA ILE A 274 1.45 2.12 -9.36
C ILE A 274 1.79 3.57 -9.68
N ARG A 275 1.57 4.48 -8.72
CA ARG A 275 1.81 5.92 -8.92
C ARG A 275 3.29 6.24 -9.05
N VAL A 276 4.17 5.56 -8.30
CA VAL A 276 5.62 5.72 -8.48
C VAL A 276 6.07 5.21 -9.86
N ALA A 277 5.45 4.15 -10.38
CA ALA A 277 5.73 3.69 -11.75
C ALA A 277 5.28 4.73 -12.79
N GLN A 278 4.05 5.25 -12.68
CA GLN A 278 3.52 6.27 -13.59
C GLN A 278 4.28 7.61 -13.51
N GLY A 279 4.65 8.07 -12.31
CA GLY A 279 5.40 9.31 -12.14
C GLY A 279 6.76 9.27 -12.83
N ARG A 280 7.37 8.09 -12.92
CA ARG A 280 8.61 7.88 -13.70
C ARG A 280 8.37 7.98 -15.20
N GLU A 281 7.27 7.43 -15.71
CA GLU A 281 6.92 7.54 -17.13
C GLU A 281 6.70 9.01 -17.54
N HIS A 282 5.98 9.79 -16.74
CA HIS A 282 5.77 11.22 -17.03
C HIS A 282 7.07 12.02 -17.00
N ALA A 283 7.95 11.77 -16.02
CA ALA A 283 9.26 12.40 -15.96
C ALA A 283 10.11 12.04 -17.20
N GLN A 284 10.05 10.80 -17.68
CA GLN A 284 10.73 10.38 -18.90
C GLN A 284 10.21 11.10 -20.15
N HIS A 285 8.90 11.23 -20.31
CA HIS A 285 8.31 11.96 -21.45
C HIS A 285 8.68 13.44 -21.46
N ALA A 286 8.74 14.09 -20.29
CA ALA A 286 9.20 15.47 -20.18
C ALA A 286 10.68 15.62 -20.61
N THR A 287 11.57 14.71 -20.20
CA THR A 287 12.99 14.75 -20.59
C THR A 287 13.18 14.52 -22.09
N VAL A 288 12.49 13.54 -22.69
CA VAL A 288 12.59 13.26 -24.14
C VAL A 288 12.11 14.45 -24.97
N SER A 289 11.04 15.13 -24.53
CA SER A 289 10.51 16.32 -25.21
C SER A 289 11.48 17.52 -25.12
N SER A 290 12.20 17.64 -24.01
CA SER A 290 13.23 18.68 -23.81
C SER A 290 14.48 18.42 -24.66
N ASP A 291 15.00 17.19 -24.72
CA ASP A 291 16.14 16.84 -25.59
C ASP A 291 15.80 17.00 -27.08
N SER A 292 14.58 16.65 -27.47
CA SER A 292 14.11 16.80 -28.87
C SER A 292 14.02 18.28 -29.28
N SER A 293 13.57 19.16 -28.38
CA SER A 293 13.48 20.60 -28.65
C SER A 293 14.84 21.32 -28.65
N VAL A 294 15.82 20.82 -27.88
CA VAL A 294 17.22 21.28 -27.95
C VAL A 294 17.88 20.83 -29.26
N ALA A 295 17.64 19.59 -29.70
CA ALA A 295 18.14 19.08 -30.99
C ALA A 295 17.59 19.87 -32.19
N ILE A 296 16.29 20.21 -32.18
CA ILE A 296 15.65 21.03 -33.22
C ILE A 296 16.19 22.47 -33.20
N LYS A 297 16.47 23.05 -32.03
CA LYS A 297 17.10 24.39 -31.95
C LYS A 297 18.51 24.38 -32.52
N HIS A 298 19.32 23.34 -32.26
CA HIS A 298 20.65 23.21 -32.85
C HIS A 298 20.63 23.02 -34.37
N SER A 299 19.69 22.25 -34.92
CA SER A 299 19.56 22.11 -36.38
C SER A 299 19.08 23.39 -37.05
N THR A 300 18.20 24.15 -36.39
CA THR A 300 17.72 25.45 -36.91
C THR A 300 18.81 26.52 -36.85
N LEU A 301 19.64 26.54 -35.79
CA LEU A 301 20.77 27.46 -35.68
C LEU A 301 21.87 27.14 -36.70
N ALA A 302 22.19 25.87 -36.92
CA ALA A 302 23.15 25.42 -37.94
C ALA A 302 22.68 25.72 -39.37
N SER A 303 21.37 25.68 -39.62
CA SER A 303 20.79 26.03 -40.94
C SER A 303 20.75 27.55 -41.20
N THR A 304 20.87 28.37 -40.15
CA THR A 304 20.85 29.85 -40.28
C THR A 304 22.25 30.42 -40.51
N THR A 305 23.33 29.64 -40.36
CA THR A 305 24.73 30.11 -40.55
C THR A 305 25.29 29.88 -41.96
N THR A 306 24.49 29.39 -42.92
CA THR A 306 24.95 29.13 -44.30
C THR A 306 24.38 30.07 -45.36
N VAL A 307 23.82 31.22 -44.98
CA VAL A 307 23.47 32.28 -45.93
C VAL A 307 24.34 33.48 -45.63
N ASP A 308 25.10 33.88 -46.65
CA ASP A 308 25.84 35.12 -46.80
C ASP A 308 27.35 35.09 -46.45
N GLN A 309 28.15 34.74 -47.46
CA GLN A 309 29.39 35.47 -47.75
C GLN A 309 29.67 35.43 -49.26
N GLY A 310 29.43 36.57 -49.89
CA GLY A 310 29.63 36.81 -51.30
C GLY A 310 31.08 36.66 -51.76
N THR A 311 31.23 36.06 -52.94
CA THR A 311 32.45 36.11 -53.75
C THR A 311 32.50 37.39 -54.57
N PRO A 312 33.60 38.16 -54.52
CA PRO A 312 33.84 39.21 -55.48
C PRO A 312 34.92 38.80 -56.52
N ILE A 313 34.84 39.46 -57.70
CA ILE A 313 35.88 39.82 -58.69
C ILE A 313 36.44 38.78 -59.71
N SER A 314 35.92 38.91 -60.95
CA SER A 314 36.59 39.19 -62.26
C SER A 314 37.64 38.25 -62.92
N MET A 315 37.22 37.72 -64.07
CA MET A 315 37.79 37.80 -65.43
C MET A 315 39.27 37.41 -65.71
N LYS A 316 39.45 36.36 -66.53
CA LYS A 316 40.38 36.35 -67.67
C LYS A 316 39.96 35.37 -68.76
N SER A 317 40.17 35.76 -70.01
CA SER A 317 39.67 35.15 -71.24
C SER A 317 40.57 34.04 -71.79
N SER A 318 40.00 33.18 -72.65
CA SER A 318 40.63 32.72 -73.90
C SER A 318 39.71 31.80 -74.73
N ILE A 319 39.66 32.11 -76.04
CA ILE A 319 39.23 31.30 -77.20
C ILE A 319 37.69 31.22 -77.36
N CYS A 320 37.03 31.74 -78.40
CA CYS A 320 37.42 32.05 -79.79
C CYS A 320 36.65 33.29 -80.29
#